data_AF-A0A7W0VNT5-F1
#
_entry.id   AF-A0A7W0VNT5-F1
#
_cell.length_a   1.000
_cell.length_b   1.000
_cell.length_c   1.000
_cell.angle_alpha   90.00
_cell.angle_beta   90.00
_cell.angle_gamma   90.00
#
_symmetry.space_group_name_H-M   'P 1'
#
loop_
_entity.id
_entity.type
_entity.pdbx_description
1 polymer ?
#
loop_
_entity_poly.entity_id
_entity_poly.type
_entity_poly.pdbx_seq_one_letter_code
_entity_poly.pdbx_strand_id
1 'polypeptide(L)'
;MRCLLLLLTVLAACEHEPPPKKAPPAVPTPPPPIDPANAQPPANPTPTPPPPTPPANANPPPVDAAIDAPPPVSQDCVDIAAHIADTMIAESKDPQQKAFIEQDKTKIIRRTAEACTRDSWKPEVLACFRKATKMEQMQICAKDLAAPAADTAQGP
;
A
#
# COMPACT_ATOMS: atom_id res chain seq x y z
N MET A 1 -44.63 -12.13 -14.47
CA MET A 1 -44.59 -11.85 -13.01
C MET A 1 -44.78 -13.14 -12.19
N ARG A 2 -43.93 -14.16 -12.36
CA ARG A 2 -43.97 -15.39 -11.54
C ARG A 2 -42.58 -15.90 -11.09
N CYS A 3 -41.47 -15.39 -11.65
CA CYS A 3 -40.13 -15.64 -11.13
C CYS A 3 -39.66 -14.65 -10.05
N LEU A 4 -40.37 -13.53 -9.86
CA LEU A 4 -39.97 -12.48 -8.91
C LEU A 4 -40.35 -12.78 -7.45
N LEU A 5 -41.21 -13.77 -7.21
CA LEU A 5 -41.66 -14.14 -5.86
C LEU A 5 -40.80 -15.20 -5.18
N LEU A 6 -39.92 -15.89 -5.91
CA LEU A 6 -39.06 -16.95 -5.35
C LEU A 6 -37.66 -16.47 -4.92
N LEU A 7 -37.25 -15.26 -5.32
CA LEU A 7 -35.96 -14.67 -4.91
C LEU A 7 -36.06 -13.84 -3.61
N LEU A 8 -37.29 -13.53 -3.16
CA LEU A 8 -37.54 -12.74 -1.95
C LEU A 8 -37.57 -13.58 -0.65
N THR A 9 -37.51 -14.91 -0.73
CA THR A 9 -37.60 -15.81 0.45
C THR A 9 -36.25 -16.33 0.96
N VAL A 10 -35.11 -15.94 0.37
CA VAL A 10 -33.77 -16.44 0.77
C VAL A 10 -32.99 -15.44 1.65
N LEU A 11 -33.49 -14.23 1.89
CA LEU A 11 -32.81 -13.24 2.75
C LEU A 11 -33.34 -13.15 4.20
N ALA A 12 -34.20 -14.06 4.62
CA ALA A 12 -34.79 -14.08 5.97
C ALA A 12 -34.17 -15.13 6.91
N ALA A 13 -32.84 -15.30 6.89
CA ALA A 13 -32.13 -16.18 7.83
C ALA A 13 -30.69 -15.73 8.08
N CYS A 14 -30.50 -14.49 8.54
CA CYS A 14 -29.38 -14.09 9.39
C CYS A 14 -29.91 -13.11 10.44
N GLU A 15 -30.95 -13.55 11.15
CA GLU A 15 -31.43 -12.93 12.38
C GLU A 15 -30.38 -13.15 13.49
N HIS A 16 -29.75 -12.06 13.89
CA HIS A 16 -29.65 -11.62 15.28
C HIS A 16 -29.60 -12.72 16.37
N GLU A 17 -28.41 -13.07 16.83
CA GLU A 17 -28.24 -13.77 18.11
C GLU A 17 -27.84 -12.75 19.21
N PRO A 18 -28.66 -12.52 20.26
CA PRO A 18 -28.29 -11.73 21.44
C PRO A 18 -27.40 -12.54 22.42
N PRO A 19 -26.62 -11.87 23.29
CA PRO A 19 -25.39 -12.42 23.87
C PRO A 19 -25.65 -13.38 25.05
N PRO A 20 -24.87 -14.45 25.22
CA PRO A 20 -24.90 -15.23 26.45
C PRO A 20 -24.07 -14.58 27.58
N LYS A 21 -24.74 -14.46 28.73
CA LYS A 21 -24.36 -14.00 30.07
C LYS A 21 -22.91 -14.31 30.54
N LYS A 22 -22.35 -13.30 31.23
CA LYS A 22 -21.18 -13.30 32.14
C LYS A 22 -20.98 -14.56 33.00
N ALA A 23 -19.72 -15.00 33.16
CA ALA A 23 -18.93 -15.12 34.41
C ALA A 23 -17.64 -15.96 34.17
N PRO A 24 -16.55 -15.87 34.99
CA PRO A 24 -16.10 -14.87 35.96
C PRO A 24 -14.75 -14.20 35.53
N PRO A 25 -14.23 -13.19 36.26
CA PRO A 25 -12.95 -12.56 35.94
C PRO A 25 -11.78 -13.51 36.26
N ALA A 26 -10.98 -13.85 35.26
CA ALA A 26 -9.67 -14.44 35.50
C ALA A 26 -8.73 -13.32 35.97
N VAL A 27 -8.37 -13.44 37.25
CA VAL A 27 -7.46 -12.58 38.02
C VAL A 27 -6.11 -12.45 37.30
N PRO A 28 -5.46 -11.27 37.33
CA PRO A 28 -4.12 -11.10 36.79
C PRO A 28 -3.12 -12.03 37.47
N THR A 29 -2.40 -12.82 36.67
CA THR A 29 -1.28 -13.63 37.13
C THR A 29 -0.21 -12.72 37.74
N PRO A 30 0.17 -12.90 39.02
CA PRO A 30 1.30 -12.17 39.58
C PRO A 30 2.62 -12.62 38.94
N PRO A 31 3.60 -11.71 38.78
CA PRO A 31 4.93 -12.08 38.32
C PRO A 31 5.61 -13.03 39.32
N PRO A 32 6.59 -13.86 38.88
CA PRO A 32 7.30 -14.78 39.76
C PRO A 32 8.06 -14.03 40.87
N PRO A 33 8.25 -14.66 42.05
CA PRO A 33 8.92 -14.05 43.19
C PRO A 33 10.38 -13.74 42.87
N ILE A 34 10.80 -12.51 43.15
CA ILE A 34 12.20 -12.08 43.11
C ILE A 34 12.83 -12.50 44.44
N ASP A 35 13.73 -13.49 44.39
CA ASP A 35 14.53 -13.90 45.53
C ASP A 35 15.59 -12.81 45.87
N PRO A 36 15.61 -12.26 47.10
CA PRO A 36 16.55 -11.22 47.50
C PRO A 36 17.86 -11.86 48.00
N ALA A 37 18.67 -12.40 47.08
CA ALA A 37 19.96 -12.99 47.42
C ALA A 37 21.02 -12.75 46.34
N ASN A 38 21.32 -11.49 46.02
CA ASN A 38 22.68 -11.12 45.65
C ASN A 38 22.93 -9.60 45.82
N ALA A 39 23.67 -9.25 46.85
CA ALA A 39 24.18 -7.91 47.07
C ALA A 39 25.50 -7.76 46.29
N GLN A 40 25.55 -6.84 45.32
CA GLN A 40 26.82 -6.26 44.86
C GLN A 40 26.68 -4.72 44.73
N PRO A 41 27.54 -3.94 45.41
CA PRO A 41 27.64 -2.48 45.23
C PRO A 41 28.40 -2.07 43.95
N PRO A 42 28.30 -0.80 43.52
CA PRO A 42 28.41 -0.38 42.12
C PRO A 42 29.85 -0.10 41.69
N ALA A 43 30.21 -0.48 40.46
CA ALA A 43 31.46 -0.10 39.81
C ALA A 43 31.19 0.59 38.46
N ASN A 44 31.59 1.87 38.40
CA ASN A 44 31.84 2.80 37.30
C ASN A 44 31.45 2.48 35.83
N PRO A 45 31.04 3.49 35.03
CA PRO A 45 30.65 3.31 33.64
C PRO A 45 31.87 3.03 32.76
N THR A 46 31.86 1.87 32.09
CA THR A 46 32.75 1.60 30.97
C THR A 46 32.25 2.39 29.75
N PRO A 47 33.10 3.13 29.02
CA PRO A 47 32.67 3.85 27.81
C PRO A 47 32.13 2.87 26.77
N THR A 48 30.93 3.17 26.27
CA THR A 48 30.24 2.46 25.20
C THR A 48 31.12 2.42 23.93
N PRO A 49 31.26 1.27 23.25
CA PRO A 49 31.87 1.25 21.92
C PRO A 49 31.01 2.06 20.93
N PRO A 50 31.62 2.70 19.90
CA PRO A 50 30.87 3.42 18.88
C PRO A 50 29.87 2.49 18.18
N PRO A 51 28.74 3.02 17.67
CA PRO A 51 27.73 2.22 16.99
C PRO A 51 28.33 1.48 15.80
N PRO A 52 27.88 0.24 15.52
CA PRO A 52 28.35 -0.51 14.37
C PRO A 52 28.05 0.27 13.09
N THR A 53 29.09 0.48 12.30
CA THR A 53 29.01 0.99 10.93
C THR A 53 28.00 0.13 10.15
N PRO A 54 27.04 0.70 9.41
CA PRO A 54 26.15 -0.10 8.57
C PRO A 54 26.99 -0.93 7.61
N PRO A 55 26.70 -2.24 7.42
CA PRO A 55 27.43 -3.03 6.45
C PRO A 55 27.21 -2.41 5.07
N ALA A 56 28.29 -1.91 4.49
CA ALA A 56 28.40 -1.66 3.06
C ALA A 56 28.36 -3.03 2.36
N ASN A 57 27.17 -3.60 2.24
CA ASN A 57 26.95 -4.82 1.48
C ASN A 57 26.82 -4.43 0.00
N ALA A 58 27.95 -4.02 -0.57
CA ALA A 58 28.17 -4.04 -2.01
C ALA A 58 28.32 -5.51 -2.43
N ASN A 59 27.18 -6.19 -2.57
CA ASN A 59 27.14 -7.45 -3.29
C ASN A 59 26.11 -7.26 -4.42
N PRO A 60 26.53 -7.14 -5.69
CA PRO A 60 25.58 -7.13 -6.78
C PRO A 60 24.79 -8.46 -6.74
N PRO A 61 23.46 -8.44 -6.89
CA PRO A 61 22.71 -9.69 -6.94
C PRO A 61 23.24 -10.56 -8.09
N PRO A 62 23.31 -11.89 -7.89
CA PRO A 62 23.78 -12.82 -8.92
C PRO A 62 22.95 -12.65 -10.20
N VAL A 63 23.66 -12.54 -11.32
CA VAL A 63 23.17 -12.19 -12.68
C VAL A 63 22.26 -13.23 -13.34
N ASP A 64 21.85 -14.28 -12.62
CA ASP A 64 21.06 -15.40 -13.16
C ASP A 64 19.53 -15.26 -13.00
N ALA A 65 19.04 -14.21 -12.33
CA ALA A 65 17.60 -13.95 -12.20
C ALA A 65 17.01 -13.09 -13.35
N ALA A 66 17.81 -12.76 -14.36
CA ALA A 66 17.49 -11.71 -15.34
C ALA A 66 16.57 -12.13 -16.49
N ILE A 67 16.14 -13.39 -16.58
CA ILE A 67 15.35 -13.85 -17.75
C ILE A 67 13.84 -13.55 -17.61
N ASP A 68 13.34 -13.23 -16.41
CA ASP A 68 11.90 -12.96 -16.19
C ASP A 68 11.63 -11.79 -15.22
N ALA A 69 12.61 -10.90 -15.01
CA ALA A 69 12.36 -9.69 -14.24
C ALA A 69 11.58 -8.69 -15.13
N PRO A 70 10.38 -8.22 -14.72
CA PRO A 70 9.70 -7.15 -15.44
C PRO A 70 10.64 -5.94 -15.54
N PRO A 71 10.54 -5.15 -16.63
CA PRO A 71 11.43 -4.03 -16.86
C PRO A 71 11.43 -3.10 -15.63
N PRO A 72 12.60 -2.57 -15.25
CA PRO A 72 12.69 -1.72 -14.08
C PRO A 72 11.79 -0.50 -14.26
N VAL A 73 10.85 -0.32 -13.35
CA VAL A 73 9.99 0.86 -13.28
C VAL A 73 10.82 2.02 -12.75
N SER A 74 10.74 3.18 -13.41
CA SER A 74 11.50 4.36 -12.97
C SER A 74 10.98 4.89 -11.63
N GLN A 75 11.88 5.42 -10.80
CA GLN A 75 11.49 6.01 -9.51
C GLN A 75 10.50 7.18 -9.71
N ASP A 76 10.69 8.00 -10.75
CA ASP A 76 9.77 9.07 -11.10
C ASP A 76 8.34 8.55 -11.33
N CYS A 77 8.19 7.44 -12.05
CA CYS A 77 6.88 6.82 -12.26
C CYS A 77 6.27 6.27 -10.96
N VAL A 78 7.10 5.72 -10.06
CA VAL A 78 6.65 5.25 -8.74
C VAL A 78 6.16 6.42 -7.89
N ASP A 79 6.91 7.52 -7.85
CA ASP A 79 6.58 8.70 -7.04
C ASP A 79 5.30 9.37 -7.53
N ILE A 80 5.13 9.50 -8.85
CA ILE A 80 3.89 10.01 -9.46
C ILE A 80 2.71 9.11 -9.16
N ALA A 81 2.88 7.80 -9.29
CA ALA A 81 1.83 6.84 -9.01
C ALA A 81 1.40 6.86 -7.54
N ALA A 82 2.36 7.00 -6.61
CA ALA A 82 2.09 7.21 -5.19
C ALA A 82 1.29 8.49 -4.95
N HIS A 83 1.73 9.59 -5.54
CA HIS A 83 1.04 10.88 -5.43
C HIS A 83 -0.40 10.84 -5.95
N ILE A 84 -0.64 10.16 -7.08
CA ILE A 84 -1.98 9.95 -7.62
C ILE A 84 -2.86 9.14 -6.64
N ALA A 85 -2.34 8.02 -6.12
CA ALA A 85 -3.07 7.19 -5.17
C ALA A 85 -3.38 7.94 -3.87
N ASP A 86 -2.43 8.72 -3.36
CA ASP A 86 -2.63 9.56 -2.17
C ASP A 86 -3.66 10.66 -2.41
N THR A 87 -3.67 11.27 -3.60
CA THR A 87 -4.70 12.24 -3.97
C THR A 87 -6.09 11.59 -4.03
N MET A 88 -6.21 10.37 -4.57
CA MET A 88 -7.47 9.62 -4.58
C MET A 88 -7.98 9.36 -3.15
N ILE A 89 -7.10 8.98 -2.23
CA ILE A 89 -7.44 8.74 -0.82
C ILE A 89 -7.85 10.04 -0.12
N ALA A 90 -7.11 11.13 -0.36
CA ALA A 90 -7.36 12.42 0.25
C ALA A 90 -8.70 13.05 -0.20
N GLU A 91 -9.03 12.93 -1.49
CA GLU A 91 -10.23 13.52 -2.09
C GLU A 91 -11.48 12.62 -1.97
N SER A 92 -11.32 11.37 -1.49
CA SER A 92 -12.44 10.45 -1.28
C SER A 92 -13.34 10.92 -0.13
N LYS A 93 -14.57 11.30 -0.46
CA LYS A 93 -15.59 11.73 0.51
C LYS A 93 -16.31 10.56 1.19
N ASP A 94 -16.31 9.39 0.55
CA ASP A 94 -16.94 8.19 1.08
C ASP A 94 -15.91 7.35 1.89
N PRO A 95 -16.18 7.06 3.18
CA PRO A 95 -15.24 6.31 4.02
C PRO A 95 -15.00 4.87 3.53
N GLN A 96 -16.00 4.22 2.93
CA GLN A 96 -15.87 2.85 2.45
C GLN A 96 -15.00 2.80 1.18
N GLN A 97 -15.19 3.75 0.27
CA GLN A 97 -14.36 3.94 -0.91
C GLN A 97 -12.91 4.26 -0.52
N LYS A 98 -12.71 5.16 0.44
CA LYS A 98 -11.38 5.49 0.95
C LYS A 98 -10.65 4.26 1.48
N ALA A 99 -11.32 3.47 2.33
CA ALA A 99 -10.74 2.24 2.87
C ALA A 99 -10.36 1.22 1.78
N PHE A 100 -11.20 1.09 0.75
CA PHE A 100 -10.89 0.23 -0.40
C PHE A 100 -9.66 0.71 -1.18
N ILE A 101 -9.54 2.02 -1.43
CA ILE A 101 -8.39 2.61 -2.14
C ILE A 101 -7.12 2.49 -1.28
N GLU A 102 -7.21 2.69 0.04
CA GLU A 102 -6.09 2.50 0.96
C GLU A 102 -5.60 1.04 0.97
N GLN A 103 -6.52 0.08 0.99
CA GLN A 103 -6.19 -1.35 0.90
C GLN A 103 -5.50 -1.69 -0.43
N ASP A 104 -6.00 -1.16 -1.55
CA ASP A 104 -5.45 -1.41 -2.89
C ASP A 104 -4.32 -0.44 -3.28
N LYS A 105 -3.88 0.45 -2.37
CA LYS A 105 -2.92 1.55 -2.66
C LYS A 105 -1.67 1.05 -3.37
N THR A 106 -0.99 0.05 -2.83
CA THR A 106 0.26 -0.49 -3.40
C THR A 106 0.04 -1.05 -4.81
N LYS A 107 -1.12 -1.66 -5.06
CA LYS A 107 -1.49 -2.21 -6.37
C LYS A 107 -1.82 -1.10 -7.37
N ILE A 108 -2.48 -0.04 -6.94
CA ILE A 108 -2.74 1.16 -7.75
C ILE A 108 -1.41 1.82 -8.14
N ILE A 109 -0.49 1.98 -7.17
CA ILE A 109 0.84 2.53 -7.40
C ILE A 109 1.59 1.71 -8.43
N ARG A 110 1.69 0.40 -8.21
CA ARG A 110 2.39 -0.51 -9.10
C ARG A 110 1.86 -0.43 -10.53
N ARG A 111 0.55 -0.57 -10.73
CA ARG A 111 -0.07 -0.55 -12.06
C ARG A 111 0.11 0.78 -12.77
N THR A 112 -0.02 1.89 -12.03
CA THR A 112 0.15 3.23 -12.59
C THR A 112 1.61 3.49 -12.96
N ALA A 113 2.56 3.06 -12.13
CA ALA A 113 3.98 3.23 -12.40
C ALA A 113 4.45 2.36 -13.59
N GLU A 114 3.94 1.13 -13.68
CA GLU A 114 4.12 0.26 -14.85
C GLU A 114 3.53 0.90 -16.11
N ALA A 115 2.35 1.50 -16.04
CA ALA A 115 1.75 2.22 -17.18
C ALA A 115 2.56 3.45 -17.57
N CYS A 116 2.99 4.26 -16.60
CA CYS A 116 3.86 5.41 -16.81
C CYS A 116 5.15 5.02 -17.55
N THR A 117 5.76 3.90 -17.16
CA THR A 117 6.98 3.38 -17.79
C THR A 117 6.70 2.82 -19.18
N ARG A 118 5.70 1.94 -19.31
CA ARG A 118 5.32 1.29 -20.58
C ARG A 118 4.92 2.32 -21.64
N ASP A 119 4.10 3.28 -21.25
CA ASP A 119 3.53 4.27 -22.17
C ASP A 119 4.44 5.50 -22.31
N SER A 120 5.64 5.48 -21.70
CA SER A 120 6.67 6.51 -21.79
C SER A 120 6.11 7.92 -21.59
N TRP A 121 5.42 8.13 -20.46
CA TRP A 121 4.73 9.39 -20.19
C TRP A 121 5.69 10.57 -20.33
N LYS A 122 5.25 11.57 -21.10
CA LYS A 122 6.06 12.75 -21.39
C LYS A 122 6.37 13.52 -20.10
N PRO A 123 7.55 14.17 -19.99
CA PRO A 123 7.94 14.89 -18.77
C PRO A 123 6.98 16.02 -18.41
N GLU A 124 6.30 16.62 -19.38
CA GLU A 124 5.27 17.65 -19.14
C GLU A 124 4.05 17.07 -18.42
N VAL A 125 3.67 15.84 -18.77
CA VAL A 125 2.55 15.13 -18.13
C VAL A 125 2.93 14.74 -16.71
N LEU A 126 4.15 14.22 -16.50
CA LEU A 126 4.65 13.93 -15.16
C LEU A 126 4.68 15.20 -14.30
N ALA A 127 5.15 16.32 -14.84
CA ALA A 127 5.15 17.60 -14.15
C ALA A 127 3.74 18.11 -13.83
N CYS A 128 2.76 17.86 -14.70
CA CYS A 128 1.35 18.15 -14.43
C CYS A 128 0.85 17.33 -13.23
N PHE A 129 1.07 16.02 -13.21
CA PHE A 129 0.68 15.15 -12.10
C PHE A 129 1.33 15.55 -10.77
N ARG A 130 2.61 15.95 -10.75
CA ARG A 130 3.27 16.44 -9.52
C ARG A 130 2.60 17.68 -8.92
N LYS A 131 2.05 18.55 -9.77
CA LYS A 131 1.43 19.82 -9.34
C LYS A 131 -0.05 19.67 -9.01
N ALA A 132 -0.69 18.64 -9.54
CA ALA A 132 -2.10 18.37 -9.29
C ALA A 132 -2.30 17.94 -7.84
N THR A 133 -3.22 18.59 -7.14
CA THR A 133 -3.60 18.27 -5.75
C THR A 133 -5.04 17.81 -5.63
N LYS A 134 -5.80 17.85 -6.73
CA LYS A 134 -7.20 17.44 -6.81
C LYS A 134 -7.45 16.45 -7.92
N MET A 135 -8.47 15.62 -7.76
CA MET A 135 -8.84 14.63 -8.77
C MET A 135 -9.22 15.27 -10.12
N GLU A 136 -9.84 16.45 -10.13
CA GLU A 136 -10.17 17.16 -11.37
C GLU A 136 -8.89 17.60 -12.11
N GLN A 137 -7.84 18.00 -11.38
CA GLN A 137 -6.55 18.36 -11.98
C GLN A 137 -5.84 17.12 -12.52
N MET A 138 -5.88 16.00 -11.79
CA MET A 138 -5.37 14.71 -12.26
C MET A 138 -6.02 14.29 -13.58
N GLN A 139 -7.35 14.48 -13.70
CA GLN A 139 -8.07 14.21 -14.94
C GLN A 139 -7.67 15.13 -16.08
N ILE A 140 -7.35 16.41 -15.81
CA ILE A 140 -6.83 17.32 -16.83
C ILE A 140 -5.47 16.83 -17.33
N CYS A 141 -4.54 16.46 -16.43
CA CYS A 141 -3.23 15.91 -16.80
C CYS A 141 -3.35 14.61 -17.61
N ALA A 142 -4.32 13.77 -17.28
CA ALA A 142 -4.55 12.51 -17.97
C ALA A 142 -5.07 12.66 -19.41
N LYS A 143 -5.61 13.82 -19.81
CA LYS A 143 -6.08 14.04 -21.19
C LYS A 143 -4.94 13.94 -22.21
N ASP A 144 -3.75 14.36 -21.81
CA ASP A 144 -2.55 14.33 -22.66
C ASP A 144 -1.95 12.91 -22.79
N LEU A 145 -2.44 11.95 -22.01
CA LEU A 145 -2.12 10.52 -22.14
C LEU A 145 -2.94 9.82 -23.23
N ALA A 146 -4.09 10.40 -23.62
CA ALA A 146 -5.04 9.80 -24.57
C ALA A 146 -4.69 10.05 -26.05
N ALA A 147 -3.40 10.17 -26.39
CA ALA A 147 -2.98 10.07 -27.77
C ALA A 147 -2.90 8.59 -28.14
N PRO A 148 -3.79 8.06 -29.01
CA PRO A 148 -3.70 6.67 -29.42
C PRO A 148 -2.38 6.47 -30.15
N ALA A 149 -1.68 5.38 -29.82
CA ALA A 149 -0.67 4.78 -30.68
C ALA A 149 -1.34 4.27 -31.97
N ALA A 150 -1.74 5.20 -32.85
CA ALA A 150 -2.26 4.93 -34.17
C ALA A 150 -1.17 5.24 -35.20
N ASP A 151 0.00 4.59 -35.09
CA ASP A 151 1.02 4.67 -36.14
C ASP A 151 1.94 3.43 -36.17
N THR A 152 1.44 2.25 -35.80
CA THR A 152 2.23 1.02 -35.97
C THR A 152 1.35 -0.22 -36.04
N ALA A 153 0.60 -0.36 -37.13
CA ALA A 153 0.29 -1.65 -37.78
C ALA A 153 -0.90 -1.49 -38.73
N GLN A 154 -0.63 -1.14 -39.99
CA GLN A 154 -1.21 -1.81 -41.18
C GLN A 154 -0.70 -1.12 -42.45
N GLY A 155 0.51 -1.52 -42.85
CA GLY A 155 0.85 -1.74 -44.25
C GLY A 155 1.30 -3.20 -44.37
N PRO A 156 1.31 -3.82 -45.55
CA PRO A 156 1.14 -3.27 -46.89
C PRO A 156 -0.30 -3.27 -47.43
#